data_AF-A0A7C5I1C8-F1
#
_entry.id   AF-A0A7C5I1C8-F1
#
_cell.length_a   1.000
_cell.length_b   1.000
_cell.length_c   1.000
_cell.angle_alpha   90.00
_cell.angle_beta   90.00
_cell.angle_gamma   90.00
#
_symmetry.space_group_name_H-M   'P 1'
#
loop_
_entity.id
_entity.type
_entity.pdbx_description
1 polymer ?
#
loop_
_entity_poly.entity_id
_entity_poly.type
_entity_poly.pdbx_seq_one_letter_code
_entity_poly.pdbx_strand_id
1 'polypeptide(L)'
;MITKIKKNRRGYSGQNLFFSVIIAVFISLTIFFLIVNNIKVARQRAELRSKIEEVKAKIEQSKQEKQELEKIISQSENKETIEKIAREQLNLKKPGEGVIVVKKSEKKSDRANEEDNRSFWDLVKDIFNY
;
A
#
# COMPACT_ATOMS: atom_id res chain seq x y z
N MET A 1 -89.54 0.58 -7.24
CA MET A 1 -88.87 -0.66 -7.68
C MET A 1 -87.45 -0.63 -7.15
N ILE A 2 -87.06 -1.54 -6.25
CA ILE A 2 -85.69 -1.57 -5.67
C ILE A 2 -84.99 -2.80 -6.23
N THR A 3 -83.93 -2.60 -7.02
CA THR A 3 -83.15 -3.68 -7.60
C THR A 3 -82.06 -4.15 -6.62
N LYS A 4 -82.07 -5.45 -6.30
CA LYS A 4 -81.04 -6.08 -5.46
C LYS A 4 -79.79 -6.36 -6.30
N ILE A 5 -78.70 -5.67 -6.03
CA ILE A 5 -77.39 -5.92 -6.64
C ILE A 5 -76.80 -7.20 -6.02
N LYS A 6 -76.71 -8.28 -6.82
CA LYS A 6 -76.12 -9.55 -6.40
C LYS A 6 -74.59 -9.44 -6.41
N LYS A 7 -73.97 -9.35 -5.22
CA LYS A 7 -72.51 -9.30 -5.05
C LYS A 7 -71.91 -10.69 -5.29
N ASN A 8 -71.18 -10.85 -6.40
CA ASN A 8 -70.52 -12.10 -6.77
C ASN A 8 -69.22 -12.26 -5.96
N ARG A 9 -69.26 -13.01 -4.85
CA ARG A 9 -68.04 -13.37 -4.11
C ARG A 9 -67.39 -14.56 -4.83
N ARG A 10 -66.35 -14.28 -5.64
CA ARG A 10 -65.46 -15.32 -6.15
C ARG A 10 -64.72 -15.94 -4.95
N GLY A 11 -65.23 -17.05 -4.44
CA GLY A 11 -64.53 -17.85 -3.45
C GLY A 11 -63.30 -18.45 -4.12
N TYR A 12 -62.11 -18.06 -3.67
CA TYR A 12 -60.89 -18.78 -4.01
C TYR A 12 -61.03 -20.20 -3.48
N SER A 13 -61.09 -21.19 -4.38
CA SER A 13 -61.08 -22.59 -4.01
C SER A 13 -59.75 -22.88 -3.30
N GLY A 14 -59.79 -23.57 -2.15
CA GLY A 14 -58.59 -23.85 -1.35
C GLY A 14 -57.45 -24.50 -2.14
N GLN A 15 -57.76 -25.21 -3.24
CA GLN A 15 -56.79 -25.76 -4.17
C GLN A 15 -55.87 -24.69 -4.79
N ASN A 16 -56.38 -23.52 -5.16
CA ASN A 16 -55.58 -22.44 -5.74
C ASN A 16 -54.59 -21.83 -4.74
N LEU A 17 -54.91 -21.89 -3.43
CA LEU A 17 -54.02 -21.43 -2.38
C LEU A 17 -52.84 -22.39 -2.18
N PHE A 18 -53.07 -23.71 -2.22
CA PHE A 18 -51.99 -24.70 -2.14
C PHE A 18 -51.01 -24.59 -3.32
N PHE A 19 -51.52 -24.49 -4.55
CA PHE A 19 -50.65 -24.28 -5.73
C PHE A 19 -49.87 -22.97 -5.67
N SER A 20 -50.49 -21.89 -5.18
CA SER A 20 -49.81 -20.60 -5.00
C SER A 20 -48.66 -20.69 -3.99
N VAL A 21 -48.85 -21.40 -2.87
CA VAL A 21 -47.80 -21.61 -1.86
C VAL A 21 -46.65 -22.44 -2.43
N ILE A 22 -46.94 -23.51 -3.17
CA ILE A 22 -45.91 -24.36 -3.80
C ILE A 22 -45.06 -23.55 -4.79
N ILE A 23 -45.71 -22.73 -5.63
CA ILE A 23 -45.01 -21.85 -6.57
C ILE A 23 -44.15 -20.83 -5.84
N ALA A 24 -44.67 -20.22 -4.77
CA ALA A 24 -43.91 -19.25 -3.98
C ALA A 24 -42.66 -19.88 -3.33
N VAL A 25 -42.78 -21.11 -2.80
CA VAL A 25 -41.63 -21.85 -2.24
C VAL A 25 -40.62 -22.19 -3.35
N PHE A 26 -41.07 -22.62 -4.52
CA PHE A 26 -40.18 -22.94 -5.63
C PHE A 26 -39.40 -21.71 -6.13
N ILE A 27 -40.07 -20.57 -6.23
CA ILE A 27 -39.44 -19.29 -6.57
C ILE A 27 -38.43 -18.90 -5.48
N SER A 28 -38.79 -19.03 -4.20
CA SER A 28 -37.90 -18.71 -3.09
C SER A 28 -36.64 -19.58 -3.10
N LEU A 29 -36.76 -20.89 -3.34
CA LEU A 29 -35.62 -21.81 -3.47
C LEU A 29 -34.73 -21.44 -4.66
N THR A 30 -35.32 -21.04 -5.79
CA THR A 30 -34.58 -20.63 -6.98
C THR A 30 -33.78 -19.35 -6.73
N ILE A 31 -34.40 -18.36 -6.07
CA ILE A 31 -33.72 -17.11 -5.66
C ILE A 31 -32.60 -17.42 -4.68
N PHE A 32 -32.85 -18.28 -3.69
CA PHE A 32 -31.82 -18.68 -2.73
C PHE A 32 -30.62 -19.36 -3.41
N PHE A 33 -30.88 -20.28 -4.33
CA PHE A 33 -29.84 -20.93 -5.13
C PHE A 33 -29.02 -19.94 -5.96
N LEU A 34 -29.68 -18.95 -6.58
CA LEU A 34 -29.01 -17.88 -7.32
C LEU A 34 -28.10 -17.03 -6.42
N ILE A 35 -28.56 -16.67 -5.21
CA ILE A 35 -27.77 -15.90 -4.25
C ILE A 35 -26.50 -16.66 -3.85
N VAL A 36 -26.63 -17.94 -3.49
CA VAL A 36 -25.48 -18.77 -3.08
C VAL A 36 -24.45 -18.89 -4.20
N ASN A 37 -24.89 -19.11 -5.45
CA ASN A 37 -24.00 -19.17 -6.59
C ASN A 37 -23.32 -17.82 -6.86
N ASN A 38 -24.04 -16.71 -6.72
CA ASN A 38 -23.48 -15.38 -6.91
C ASN A 38 -22.38 -15.08 -5.89
N ILE A 39 -22.57 -15.44 -4.62
CA ILE A 39 -21.55 -15.30 -3.56
C ILE A 39 -20.30 -16.11 -3.90
N LYS A 40 -20.45 -17.36 -4.36
CA LYS A 40 -19.32 -18.20 -4.76
C LYS A 40 -18.51 -17.57 -5.89
N VAL A 41 -19.19 -17.07 -6.92
CA VAL A 41 -18.56 -16.38 -8.05
C VAL A 41 -17.89 -15.07 -7.62
N ALA A 42 -18.52 -14.31 -6.71
CA ALA A 42 -17.95 -13.08 -6.19
C ALA A 42 -16.64 -13.32 -5.41
N ARG A 43 -16.59 -14.38 -4.58
CA ARG A 43 -15.36 -14.77 -3.87
C ARG A 43 -14.24 -15.15 -4.82
N GLN A 44 -14.53 -15.98 -5.83
CA GLN A 44 -13.54 -16.33 -6.85
C GLN A 44 -13.03 -15.08 -7.59
N ARG A 45 -13.92 -14.16 -7.96
CA ARG A 45 -13.51 -12.90 -8.61
C ARG A 45 -12.61 -12.05 -7.71
N ALA A 46 -12.85 -12.00 -6.40
CA ALA A 46 -12.00 -11.27 -5.47
C ALA A 46 -10.61 -11.91 -5.37
N GLU A 47 -10.52 -13.24 -5.25
CA GLU A 47 -9.25 -13.97 -5.23
C GLU A 47 -8.47 -13.74 -6.53
N LEU A 48 -9.09 -13.87 -7.70
CA LEU A 48 -8.43 -13.62 -8.98
C LEU A 48 -7.93 -12.18 -9.09
N ARG A 49 -8.70 -11.18 -8.60
CA ARG A 49 -8.26 -9.78 -8.59
C ARG A 49 -7.03 -9.58 -7.71
N SER A 50 -7.01 -10.18 -6.51
CA SER A 50 -5.84 -10.09 -5.62
C SER A 50 -4.58 -10.70 -6.27
N LYS A 51 -4.72 -11.85 -6.95
CA LYS A 51 -3.61 -12.47 -7.69
C LYS A 51 -3.11 -11.59 -8.84
N ILE A 52 -4.03 -10.92 -9.55
CA ILE A 52 -3.65 -9.97 -10.61
C ILE A 52 -2.86 -8.80 -10.03
N GLU A 53 -3.29 -8.24 -8.90
CA GLU A 53 -2.58 -7.15 -8.24
C GLU A 53 -1.20 -7.58 -7.74
N GLU A 54 -1.09 -8.76 -7.14
CA GLU A 54 0.20 -9.32 -6.69
C GLU A 54 1.16 -9.52 -7.87
N VAL A 55 0.69 -10.10 -8.97
CA VAL A 55 1.50 -10.31 -10.18
C VAL A 55 1.93 -8.98 -10.79
N LYS A 56 1.04 -7.97 -10.82
CA LYS A 56 1.39 -6.63 -11.29
C LYS A 56 2.45 -5.97 -10.43
N ALA A 57 2.33 -6.07 -9.10
CA ALA A 57 3.33 -5.54 -8.17
C ALA A 57 4.69 -6.21 -8.39
N LYS A 58 4.72 -7.52 -8.60
CA LYS A 58 5.96 -8.25 -8.95
C LYS A 58 6.57 -7.77 -10.26
N ILE A 59 5.76 -7.52 -11.28
CA ILE A 59 6.24 -6.98 -12.57
C ILE A 59 6.84 -5.60 -12.38
N GLU A 60 6.20 -4.71 -11.62
CA GLU A 60 6.72 -3.37 -11.33
C GLU A 60 8.04 -3.43 -10.56
N GLN A 61 8.12 -4.28 -9.53
CA GLN A 61 9.34 -4.48 -8.76
C GLN A 61 10.49 -4.98 -9.67
N SER A 62 10.26 -6.04 -10.45
CA SER A 62 11.29 -6.55 -11.38
C SER A 62 11.70 -5.52 -12.44
N LYS A 63 10.77 -4.65 -12.86
CA LYS A 63 11.09 -3.56 -13.80
C LYS A 63 11.97 -2.50 -13.14
N GLN A 64 11.69 -2.14 -11.89
CA GLN A 64 12.52 -1.21 -11.11
C GLN A 64 13.92 -1.78 -10.87
N GLU A 65 14.02 -3.04 -10.42
CA GLU A 65 15.30 -3.74 -10.23
C GLU A 65 16.10 -3.79 -11.53
N LYS A 66 15.46 -4.11 -12.66
CA LYS A 66 16.11 -4.08 -13.98
C LYS A 66 16.65 -2.68 -14.32
N GLN A 67 15.87 -1.63 -14.11
CA GLN A 67 16.30 -0.25 -14.38
C GLN A 67 17.46 0.17 -13.47
N GLU A 68 17.47 -0.26 -12.22
CA GLU A 68 18.56 0.01 -11.29
C GLU A 68 19.85 -0.71 -11.72
N LEU A 69 19.73 -1.99 -12.09
CA LEU A 69 20.85 -2.77 -12.62
C LEU A 69 21.42 -2.16 -13.92
N GLU A 70 20.55 -1.72 -14.84
CA GLU A 70 20.98 -1.02 -16.06
C GLU A 70 21.73 0.29 -15.75
N LYS A 71 21.30 1.04 -14.73
CA LYS A 71 22.03 2.23 -14.26
C LYS A 71 23.40 1.87 -13.69
N ILE A 72 23.48 0.81 -12.88
CA ILE A 72 24.75 0.35 -12.30
C ILE A 72 25.71 -0.12 -13.41
N ILE A 73 25.21 -0.86 -14.40
CA ILE A 73 26.01 -1.32 -15.54
C ILE A 73 26.54 -0.11 -16.33
N SER A 74 25.67 0.82 -16.71
CA SER A 74 26.08 2.01 -17.47
C SER A 74 27.05 2.92 -16.70
N GLN A 75 26.94 3.01 -15.38
CA GLN A 75 27.92 3.69 -14.53
C GLN A 75 29.24 2.91 -14.46
N SER A 76 29.20 1.58 -14.37
CA SER A 76 30.40 0.75 -14.26
C SER A 76 31.19 0.68 -15.56
N GLU A 77 30.53 0.79 -16.71
CA GLU A 77 31.18 0.83 -18.03
C GLU A 77 31.87 2.18 -18.32
N ASN A 78 31.54 3.24 -17.57
CA ASN A 78 32.14 4.54 -17.78
C ASN A 78 33.51 4.63 -17.08
N LYS A 79 34.55 4.85 -17.89
CA LYS A 79 35.96 4.98 -17.47
C LYS A 79 36.15 6.06 -16.41
N GLU A 80 35.35 7.12 -16.45
CA GLU A 80 35.36 8.23 -15.50
C GLU A 80 34.86 7.80 -14.11
N THR A 81 33.87 6.90 -14.06
CA THR A 81 33.32 6.35 -12.82
C THR A 81 34.29 5.37 -12.17
N ILE A 82 34.96 4.54 -12.96
CA ILE A 82 36.04 3.65 -12.49
C ILE A 82 37.18 4.48 -11.88
N GLU A 83 37.59 5.55 -12.55
CA GLU A 83 38.64 6.45 -12.06
C GLU A 83 38.22 7.19 -10.77
N LYS A 84 36.96 7.63 -10.70
CA LYS A 84 36.40 8.24 -9.49
C LYS A 84 36.42 7.28 -8.31
N ILE A 85 35.93 6.04 -8.48
CA ILE A 85 35.94 5.02 -7.41
C ILE A 85 37.38 4.69 -7.00
N ALA A 86 38.30 4.55 -7.95
CA ALA A 86 39.70 4.27 -7.67
C ALA A 86 40.35 5.38 -6.83
N ARG A 87 40.06 6.66 -7.13
CA ARG A 87 40.59 7.81 -6.37
C ARG A 87 39.92 8.00 -5.02
N GLU A 88 38.60 7.90 -4.95
CA GLU A 88 37.82 8.24 -3.75
C GLU A 88 37.73 7.09 -2.74
N GLN A 89 37.51 5.86 -3.20
CA GLN A 89 37.29 4.70 -2.31
C GLN A 89 38.55 3.87 -2.10
N LEU A 90 39.41 3.78 -3.12
CA LEU A 90 40.61 2.94 -3.07
C LEU A 90 41.90 3.76 -2.86
N ASN A 91 41.83 5.10 -2.84
CA ASN A 91 42.98 6.01 -2.75
C ASN A 91 44.10 5.70 -3.76
N LEU A 92 43.74 5.15 -4.92
CA LEU A 92 44.65 4.79 -6.00
C LEU A 92 44.92 6.03 -6.88
N LYS A 93 46.13 6.11 -7.43
CA LYS A 93 46.58 7.21 -8.29
C LYS A 93 47.27 6.68 -9.54
N LYS A 94 47.28 7.46 -10.61
CA LYS A 94 48.06 7.12 -11.80
C LYS A 94 49.56 7.39 -11.57
N PRO A 95 50.46 6.64 -12.23
CA PRO A 95 51.89 6.91 -12.16
C PRO A 95 52.19 8.33 -12.66
N GLY A 96 52.82 9.15 -11.82
CA GLY A 96 53.12 10.57 -12.09
C GLY A 96 52.22 11.59 -11.38
N GLU A 97 51.15 11.17 -10.68
CA GLU A 97 50.26 12.09 -9.95
C GLU A 97 50.70 12.30 -8.48
N GLY A 98 50.58 13.56 -8.01
CA GLY A 98 50.79 13.95 -6.61
C GLY A 98 49.50 13.89 -5.79
N VAL A 99 49.56 13.39 -4.56
CA VAL A 99 48.40 13.26 -3.66
C VAL A 99 48.53 14.25 -2.50
N ILE A 100 47.46 15.02 -2.23
CA ILE A 100 47.39 15.95 -1.11
C ILE A 100 46.35 15.41 -0.11
N VAL A 101 46.80 15.00 1.08
CA VAL A 101 45.91 14.55 2.16
C VAL A 101 45.70 15.70 3.13
N VAL A 102 44.49 16.25 3.17
CA VAL A 102 44.13 17.32 4.10
C VAL A 102 43.82 16.70 5.46
N LYS A 103 44.78 16.78 6.40
CA LYS A 103 44.51 16.46 7.81
C LYS A 103 43.74 17.61 8.43
N LYS A 104 42.53 17.35 8.91
CA LYS A 104 41.79 18.30 9.75
C LYS A 104 42.59 18.51 11.03
N SER A 105 43.19 19.67 11.21
CA SER A 105 43.83 20.01 12.48
C SER A 105 42.73 20.17 13.53
N GLU A 106 42.81 19.39 14.60
CA GLU A 106 42.06 19.67 15.80
C GLU A 106 42.60 20.99 16.38
N LYS A 107 42.01 22.10 15.96
CA LYS A 107 42.12 23.35 16.71
C LYS A 107 41.43 23.11 18.06
N LYS A 108 42.23 22.88 19.10
CA LYS A 108 41.84 23.22 20.47
C LYS A 108 41.39 24.68 20.47
N SER A 109 40.09 24.88 20.58
CA SER A 109 39.45 26.18 20.69
C SER A 109 39.50 26.64 22.14
N ASP A 110 40.67 27.09 22.59
CA ASP A 110 40.79 27.89 23.80
C ASP A 110 40.54 29.36 23.45
N ARG A 111 39.26 29.74 23.30
CA ARG A 111 38.78 31.13 23.46
C ARG A 111 37.33 31.13 23.96
N ALA A 112 37.21 31.48 25.24
CA ALA A 112 36.08 32.08 25.94
C ALA A 112 34.72 32.18 25.21
N ASN A 113 33.77 31.37 25.68
CA ASN A 113 32.37 31.75 25.84
C ASN A 113 32.00 31.42 27.29
N GLU A 114 32.25 32.36 28.21
CA GLU A 114 31.35 32.52 29.35
C GLU A 114 30.10 33.20 28.79
N GLU A 115 29.04 32.43 28.55
CA GLU A 115 27.66 32.89 28.74
C GLU A 115 26.68 31.71 28.58
N ASP A 116 25.87 31.56 29.63
CA ASP A 116 24.70 30.69 29.80
C ASP A 116 24.93 29.18 29.93
N ASN A 117 25.55 28.79 31.05
CA ASN A 117 25.49 27.43 31.57
C ASN A 117 24.22 27.21 32.42
N ARG A 118 23.06 27.74 31.99
CA ARG A 118 21.78 27.29 32.52
C ARG A 118 21.34 26.06 31.77
N SER A 119 21.44 24.93 32.45
CA SER A 119 21.04 23.66 31.88
C SER A 119 19.54 23.72 31.62
N PHE A 120 19.10 23.16 30.51
CA PHE A 120 17.68 23.04 30.14
C PHE A 120 16.79 22.55 31.30
N TRP A 121 17.35 21.74 32.21
CA TRP A 121 16.69 21.26 33.42
C TRP A 121 16.40 22.32 34.49
N ASP A 122 17.18 23.40 34.53
CA ASP A 122 16.97 24.53 35.45
C ASP A 122 15.75 25.35 35.02
N LEU A 123 15.54 25.52 33.71
CA LEU A 123 14.34 26.17 33.16
C LEU A 123 13.08 25.33 33.37
N VAL A 124 13.19 24.00 33.25
CA VAL A 124 12.04 23.10 33.45
C VAL A 124 11.59 23.06 34.91
N LYS A 125 12.52 23.15 35.87
CA LYS A 125 12.19 23.16 37.30
C LYS A 125 11.44 24.43 37.74
N ASP A 126 11.78 25.58 37.18
CA ASP A 126 11.15 26.86 37.54
C ASP A 126 9.66 26.92 37.17
N ILE A 127 9.27 26.28 36.07
CA ILE A 127 7.88 26.28 35.58
C ILE A 127 6.95 25.45 36.48
N PHE A 128 7.50 24.45 37.19
CA PHE A 128 6.69 23.51 37.98
C PHE A 128 6.56 23.87 39.46
N ASN A 129 7.26 24.90 39.92
CA ASN A 129 7.35 25.27 41.33
C ASN A 129 6.61 26.57 41.69
N TYR A 130 5.52 26.86 40.96
CA TYR A 130 4.58 27.96 41.25
C TYR A 130 3.19 27.44 41.60
#